data_AF-A0A5C6EU65-F1
#
_entry.id   AF-A0A5C6EU65-F1
#
_cell.length_a   1.000
_cell.length_b   1.000
_cell.length_c   1.000
_cell.angle_alpha   90.00
_cell.angle_beta   90.00
_cell.angle_gamma   90.00
#
_symmetry.space_group_name_H-M   'P 1'
#
loop_
_entity.id
_entity.type
_entity.pdbx_description
1 polymer ?
#
loop_
_entity_poly.entity_id
_entity_poly.type
_entity_poly.pdbx_seq_one_letter_code
_entity_poly.pdbx_strand_id
1 'polypeptide(L)'
;MKSKADVRKFLLLTTQRSGSTYIRLWLNSHPLVRCHSEIFLRPYGAADGFKIYCEESKYRRFINSMYGWRRFTRLGRFTRVPFKFFMKRIVDRFIDKLYNDPSFSAPWENVADEFYFKYHPRVKLDQEKVVGFQLMYDQLDDYCSLQDWIADQKVLIIHLIRQNALKMLLSRLMAEKTGDFQTISNKSAHTKIILDQQRVLKQLNAIVSEQEKMRKRFPGNPYLEITYEQFFYNYPEEAKRIFHFLNLENNKTGFPDLKKINPESLKDLIDNYEEIANLLHGTPYHKFLE
;
A
#
# COMPACT_ATOMS: atom_id res chain seq x y z
N MET A 1 18.86 -25.05 18.45
CA MET A 1 17.85 -24.28 17.69
C MET A 1 18.42 -24.00 16.32
N LYS A 2 17.84 -24.55 15.24
CA LYS A 2 18.29 -24.23 13.87
C LYS A 2 18.05 -22.73 13.66
N SER A 3 19.06 -21.98 13.19
CA SER A 3 18.87 -20.59 12.78
C SER A 3 17.75 -20.57 11.73
N LYS A 4 16.68 -19.81 11.97
CA LYS A 4 15.61 -19.58 10.98
C LYS A 4 16.31 -19.13 9.69
N ALA A 5 16.02 -19.80 8.57
CA ALA A 5 16.60 -19.43 7.28
C ALA A 5 16.30 -17.94 7.02
N ASP A 6 17.28 -17.22 6.46
CA ASP A 6 17.13 -15.78 6.20
C ASP A 6 15.94 -15.55 5.25
N VAL A 7 14.90 -14.89 5.75
CA VAL A 7 13.68 -14.61 4.98
C VAL A 7 13.92 -13.41 4.09
N ARG A 8 13.50 -13.50 2.83
CA ARG A 8 13.61 -12.36 1.92
C ARG A 8 12.60 -11.30 2.31
N LYS A 9 13.05 -10.05 2.33
CA LYS A 9 12.24 -8.88 2.70
C LYS A 9 11.73 -8.20 1.44
N PHE A 10 10.42 -7.92 1.38
CA PHE A 10 9.85 -7.12 0.30
C PHE A 10 8.89 -6.03 0.79
N LEU A 11 8.63 -5.07 -0.08
CA LEU A 11 7.73 -3.95 0.14
C LEU A 11 6.71 -3.90 -1.00
N LEU A 12 5.42 -3.88 -0.69
CA LEU A 12 4.36 -3.51 -1.64
C LEU A 12 4.09 -2.01 -1.52
N LEU A 13 4.82 -1.22 -2.32
CA LEU A 13 4.77 0.24 -2.33
C LEU A 13 3.64 0.72 -3.25
N THR A 14 2.74 1.57 -2.75
CA THR A 14 1.59 2.02 -3.53
C THR A 14 0.93 3.27 -2.95
N THR A 15 -0.22 3.68 -3.49
CA THR A 15 -1.09 4.74 -2.95
C THR A 15 -2.51 4.21 -2.78
N GLN A 16 -3.35 4.94 -2.06
CA GLN A 16 -4.75 4.60 -1.86
C GLN A 16 -5.47 4.43 -3.21
N ARG A 17 -6.37 3.44 -3.27
CA ARG A 17 -7.24 3.12 -4.42
C ARG A 17 -6.53 2.56 -5.66
N SER A 18 -5.32 2.03 -5.49
CA SER A 18 -4.58 1.30 -6.54
C SER A 18 -4.99 -0.17 -6.72
N GLY A 19 -5.82 -0.71 -5.82
CA GLY A 19 -6.12 -2.15 -5.78
C GLY A 19 -5.12 -2.97 -4.93
N SER A 20 -4.30 -2.30 -4.11
CA SER A 20 -3.30 -2.93 -3.24
C SER A 20 -3.83 -4.05 -2.36
N THR A 21 -5.05 -3.93 -1.82
CA THR A 21 -5.71 -4.98 -1.05
C THR A 21 -5.84 -6.28 -1.83
N TYR A 22 -6.19 -6.20 -3.12
CA TYR A 22 -6.29 -7.38 -3.98
C TYR A 22 -4.94 -8.05 -4.16
N ILE A 23 -3.93 -7.26 -4.56
CA ILE A 23 -2.57 -7.77 -4.79
C ILE A 23 -1.98 -8.37 -3.52
N ARG A 24 -2.19 -7.74 -2.36
CA ARG A 24 -1.77 -8.26 -1.06
C ARG A 24 -2.43 -9.61 -0.75
N LEU A 25 -3.74 -9.75 -0.96
CA LEU A 25 -4.46 -11.00 -0.72
C LEU A 25 -4.03 -12.10 -1.71
N TRP A 26 -3.81 -11.73 -2.97
CA TRP A 26 -3.25 -12.65 -3.97
C TRP A 26 -1.82 -13.11 -3.60
N LEU A 27 -0.92 -12.22 -3.19
CA LEU A 27 0.40 -12.58 -2.68
C LEU A 27 0.29 -13.54 -1.49
N ASN A 28 -0.63 -13.24 -0.57
CA ASN A 28 -0.90 -14.07 0.59
C ASN A 28 -1.52 -15.44 0.25
N SER A 29 -2.10 -15.62 -0.94
CA SER A 29 -2.56 -16.94 -1.41
C SER A 29 -1.41 -17.91 -1.65
N HIS A 30 -0.19 -17.40 -1.85
CA HIS A 30 1.00 -18.24 -2.02
C HIS A 30 1.50 -18.75 -0.65
N PRO A 31 1.77 -20.06 -0.49
CA PRO A 31 2.12 -20.64 0.81
C PRO A 31 3.46 -20.15 1.37
N LEU A 32 4.39 -19.71 0.52
CA LEU A 32 5.72 -19.24 0.93
C LEU A 32 5.81 -17.71 1.11
N VAL A 33 4.72 -16.98 0.88
CA VAL A 33 4.67 -15.50 0.94
C VAL A 33 3.78 -15.04 2.09
N ARG A 34 4.30 -14.09 2.87
CA ARG A 34 3.53 -13.33 3.87
C ARG A 34 3.63 -11.84 3.57
N CYS A 35 2.49 -11.21 3.29
CA CYS A 35 2.36 -9.78 3.10
C CYS A 35 1.46 -9.17 4.17
N HIS A 36 2.06 -8.46 5.13
CA HIS A 36 1.33 -7.66 6.10
C HIS A 36 0.60 -6.50 5.42
N SER A 37 -0.40 -5.96 6.13
CA SER A 37 -1.14 -4.79 5.67
C SER A 37 -0.32 -3.51 5.90
N GLU A 38 -1.00 -2.37 6.00
CA GLU A 38 -0.42 -1.06 6.25
C GLU A 38 0.02 -0.90 7.71
N ILE A 39 1.01 -1.66 8.15
CA ILE A 39 1.48 -1.71 9.55
C ILE A 39 2.00 -0.37 10.10
N PHE A 40 2.32 0.58 9.22
CA PHE A 40 2.74 1.95 9.56
C PHE A 40 1.59 2.96 9.51
N LEU A 41 0.37 2.56 9.14
CA LEU A 41 -0.81 3.41 9.18
C LEU A 41 -1.10 3.83 10.63
N ARG A 42 -1.30 5.12 10.89
CA ARG A 42 -1.47 5.64 12.26
C ARG A 42 -2.65 5.02 13.02
N PRO A 43 -3.87 4.90 12.46
CA PRO A 43 -4.98 4.24 13.14
C PRO A 43 -4.91 2.70 13.10
N TYR A 44 -3.80 2.10 12.67
CA TYR A 44 -3.71 0.64 12.56
C TYR A 44 -3.75 -0.04 13.93
N GLY A 45 -4.84 -0.77 14.19
CA GLY A 45 -5.14 -1.38 15.49
C GLY A 45 -4.74 -2.85 15.62
N ALA A 46 -4.02 -3.39 14.64
CA ALA A 46 -3.66 -4.80 14.60
C ALA A 46 -2.32 -5.04 15.36
N ALA A 47 -2.14 -6.21 15.98
CA ALA A 47 -1.00 -6.53 16.85
C ALA A 47 0.39 -6.40 16.18
N ASP A 48 0.48 -6.64 14.86
CA ASP A 48 1.69 -6.45 14.05
C ASP A 48 1.94 -4.97 13.67
N GLY A 49 1.10 -4.05 14.16
CA GLY A 49 1.15 -2.62 13.88
C GLY A 49 2.26 -1.89 14.63
N PHE A 50 2.88 -0.93 13.94
CA PHE A 50 3.91 -0.05 14.52
C PHE A 50 3.37 0.79 15.68
N LYS A 51 2.10 1.23 15.59
CA LYS A 51 1.42 1.93 16.67
C LYS A 51 1.35 1.06 17.93
N ILE A 52 0.86 -0.17 17.80
CA ILE A 52 0.72 -1.10 18.93
C ILE A 52 2.09 -1.36 19.57
N TYR A 53 3.11 -1.62 18.75
CA TYR A 53 4.49 -1.73 19.23
C TYR A 53 4.95 -0.49 20.00
N CYS A 54 4.64 0.72 19.54
CA CYS A 54 5.00 1.93 20.26
C CYS A 54 4.22 2.07 21.58
N GLU A 55 2.98 1.62 21.63
CA GLU A 55 2.12 1.76 22.80
C GLU A 55 2.50 0.82 23.96
N GLU A 56 3.18 -0.30 23.71
CA GLU A 56 3.64 -1.20 24.79
C GLU A 56 4.81 -0.61 25.62
N SER A 57 5.34 0.56 25.28
CA SER A 57 6.31 1.28 26.15
C SER A 57 5.98 2.75 26.25
N LYS A 58 5.96 3.29 27.47
CA LYS A 58 5.81 4.75 27.72
C LYS A 58 6.86 5.56 26.94
N TYR A 59 8.09 5.06 26.85
CA TYR A 59 9.15 5.71 26.09
C TYR A 59 8.89 5.70 24.57
N ARG A 60 8.59 4.53 23.99
CA ARG A 60 8.29 4.44 22.55
C ARG A 60 7.07 5.30 22.17
N ARG A 61 6.03 5.27 23.01
CA ARG A 61 4.82 6.10 22.86
C ARG A 61 5.14 7.59 22.88
N PHE A 62 5.98 8.03 23.82
CA PHE A 62 6.43 9.42 23.90
C PHE A 62 7.19 9.85 22.64
N ILE A 63 8.17 9.06 22.20
CA ILE A 63 8.94 9.34 20.99
C ILE A 63 8.04 9.37 19.75
N ASN A 64 7.13 8.41 19.59
CA ASN A 64 6.21 8.35 18.46
C ASN A 64 5.25 9.55 18.42
N SER A 65 4.70 9.96 19.57
CA SER A 65 3.83 11.14 19.69
C SER A 65 4.56 12.43 19.28
N MET A 66 5.82 12.58 19.70
CA MET A 66 6.67 13.72 19.35
C MET A 66 7.01 13.74 17.85
N TYR A 67 7.24 12.58 17.24
CA TYR A 67 7.50 12.44 15.81
C TYR A 67 6.23 12.73 14.97
N GLY A 68 5.07 12.34 15.47
CA GLY A 68 3.77 12.51 14.82
C GLY A 68 3.26 13.96 14.75
N TRP A 69 3.88 14.90 15.48
CA TRP A 69 3.56 16.31 15.40
C TRP A 69 4.05 16.85 14.04
N ARG A 70 3.12 17.05 13.09
CA ARG A 70 3.34 17.56 11.71
C ARG A 70 4.30 18.75 11.58
N ARG A 71 4.57 19.49 12.66
CA ARG A 71 5.62 20.52 12.72
C ARG A 71 7.03 19.94 12.54
N PHE A 72 7.34 18.78 13.10
CA PHE A 72 8.69 18.21 13.05
C PHE A 72 9.05 17.62 11.67
N THR A 73 8.10 17.04 10.93
CA THR A 73 8.35 16.48 9.59
C THR A 73 8.57 17.55 8.51
N ARG A 74 8.08 18.79 8.72
CA ARG A 74 8.33 19.96 7.83
C ARG A 74 9.57 20.79 8.21
N LEU A 75 10.06 20.69 9.44
CA LEU A 75 11.20 21.47 9.95
C LEU A 75 12.56 20.81 9.60
N GLY A 76 12.80 20.61 8.30
CA GLY A 76 14.13 20.40 7.71
C GLY A 76 14.96 19.20 8.20
N ARG A 77 16.08 18.95 7.51
CA ARG A 77 17.13 17.96 7.88
C ARG A 77 17.82 18.22 9.23
N PHE A 78 17.37 19.24 9.98
CA PHE A 78 17.92 19.68 11.26
C PHE A 78 17.09 19.25 12.48
N THR A 79 16.16 18.31 12.31
CA THR A 79 15.50 17.65 13.44
C THR A 79 16.54 16.86 14.24
N ARG A 80 17.08 17.50 15.30
CA ARG A 80 18.00 17.00 16.33
C ARG A 80 18.44 15.55 16.07
N VAL A 81 19.62 15.36 15.47
CA VAL A 81 20.27 14.05 15.18
C VAL A 81 20.00 12.95 16.22
N PRO A 82 20.01 13.23 17.54
CA PRO A 82 19.67 12.22 18.55
C PRO A 82 18.29 11.59 18.34
N PHE A 83 17.28 12.38 18.00
CA PHE A 83 15.91 11.92 17.83
C PHE A 83 15.74 11.05 16.59
N LYS A 84 16.36 11.42 15.46
CA LYS A 84 16.41 10.57 14.26
C LYS A 84 17.06 9.23 14.58
N PHE A 85 18.14 9.23 15.36
CA PHE A 85 18.82 8.01 15.80
C PHE A 85 17.93 7.13 16.68
N PHE A 86 17.26 7.70 17.70
CA PHE A 86 16.34 6.94 18.55
C PHE A 86 15.17 6.37 17.75
N MET A 87 14.59 7.16 16.84
CA MET A 87 13.50 6.69 16.00
C MET A 87 13.95 5.58 15.06
N LYS A 88 15.14 5.70 14.45
CA LYS A 88 15.75 4.63 13.66
C LYS A 88 15.85 3.34 14.47
N ARG A 89 16.36 3.41 15.70
CA ARG A 89 16.43 2.24 16.58
C ARG A 89 15.07 1.63 16.92
N ILE A 90 14.03 2.45 17.09
CA ILE A 90 12.67 1.97 17.34
C ILE A 90 12.12 1.26 16.11
N VAL A 91 12.30 1.84 14.91
CA VAL A 91 11.88 1.25 13.64
C VAL A 91 12.64 -0.05 13.35
N ASP A 92 13.98 -0.04 13.48
CA ASP A 92 14.82 -1.23 13.28
C ASP A 92 14.34 -2.37 14.19
N ARG A 93 14.17 -2.11 15.49
CA ARG A 93 13.70 -3.13 16.46
C ARG A 93 12.26 -3.59 16.19
N PHE A 94 11.38 -2.69 15.78
CA PHE A 94 10.02 -3.07 15.40
C PHE A 94 10.04 -4.01 14.21
N ILE A 95 10.81 -3.68 13.18
CA ILE A 95 10.91 -4.50 12.00
C ILE A 95 11.57 -5.85 12.34
N ASP A 96 12.62 -5.87 13.15
CA ASP A 96 13.21 -7.12 13.63
C ASP A 96 12.18 -7.98 14.36
N LYS A 97 11.33 -7.37 15.21
CA LYS A 97 10.18 -8.08 15.83
C LYS A 97 9.21 -8.58 14.77
N LEU A 98 8.88 -7.76 13.76
CA LEU A 98 7.94 -8.10 12.69
C LEU A 98 8.30 -9.42 11.98
N TYR A 99 9.58 -9.59 11.63
CA TYR A 99 10.07 -10.74 10.88
C TYR A 99 10.34 -11.97 11.76
N ASN A 100 10.61 -11.78 13.06
CA ASN A 100 10.99 -12.86 13.96
C ASN A 100 9.85 -13.37 14.85
N ASP A 101 8.83 -12.56 15.12
CA ASP A 101 7.72 -12.93 15.99
C ASP A 101 6.69 -13.81 15.25
N PRO A 102 6.51 -15.09 15.64
CA PRO A 102 5.58 -16.00 15.00
C PRO A 102 4.11 -15.63 15.23
N SER A 103 3.80 -14.77 16.22
CA SER A 103 2.43 -14.33 16.51
C SER A 103 1.88 -13.34 15.48
N PHE A 104 2.74 -12.74 14.65
CA PHE A 104 2.33 -11.82 13.60
C PHE A 104 1.89 -12.56 12.34
N SER A 105 0.63 -13.01 12.32
CA SER A 105 0.03 -13.57 11.13
C SER A 105 -0.65 -12.47 10.30
N ALA A 106 -0.07 -12.12 9.14
CA ALA A 106 -0.71 -11.16 8.24
C ALA A 106 -2.20 -11.52 7.99
N PRO A 107 -3.13 -10.54 7.98
CA PRO A 107 -4.56 -10.81 7.96
C PRO A 107 -4.96 -11.64 6.73
N TRP A 108 -5.67 -12.74 6.97
CA TRP A 108 -6.13 -13.67 5.94
C TRP A 108 -7.66 -13.67 5.82
N GLU A 109 -8.07 -13.59 4.55
CA GLU A 109 -9.27 -14.13 3.91
C GLU A 109 -10.59 -13.37 3.80
N ASN A 110 -11.01 -12.46 4.67
CA ASN A 110 -12.24 -11.72 4.35
C ASN A 110 -12.27 -10.29 4.85
N VAL A 111 -12.30 -9.38 3.87
CA VAL A 111 -12.59 -7.94 4.01
C VAL A 111 -14.11 -7.74 4.26
N ALA A 112 -14.89 -8.81 4.43
CA ALA A 112 -16.33 -8.74 4.63
C ALA A 112 -16.74 -8.65 6.12
N ASP A 113 -15.86 -9.07 7.04
CA ASP A 113 -16.20 -9.08 8.45
C ASP A 113 -15.69 -7.80 9.13
N GLU A 114 -16.45 -7.28 10.11
CA GLU A 114 -16.12 -6.14 11.00
C GLU A 114 -14.81 -6.34 11.81
N PHE A 115 -14.03 -7.36 11.48
CA PHE A 115 -12.90 -7.91 12.19
C PHE A 115 -11.59 -7.78 11.41
N TYR A 116 -11.29 -6.60 10.86
CA TYR A 116 -9.96 -6.26 10.29
C TYR A 116 -8.78 -6.55 11.22
N PHE A 117 -9.07 -6.72 12.50
CA PHE A 117 -8.11 -6.96 13.58
C PHE A 117 -8.06 -8.42 14.03
N LYS A 118 -8.82 -9.35 13.44
CA LYS A 118 -8.83 -10.76 13.86
C LYS A 118 -7.82 -11.57 13.05
N TYR A 119 -6.76 -11.94 13.74
CA TYR A 119 -5.62 -12.68 13.21
C TYR A 119 -5.97 -14.17 13.10
N HIS A 120 -5.80 -14.75 11.92
CA HIS A 120 -5.77 -16.20 11.77
C HIS A 120 -4.32 -16.67 11.78
N PRO A 121 -3.90 -17.53 12.73
CA PRO A 121 -2.54 -18.05 12.74
C PRO A 121 -2.30 -18.89 11.49
N ARG A 122 -1.25 -18.59 10.73
CA ARG A 122 -0.80 -19.49 9.64
C ARG A 122 -0.18 -20.72 10.27
N VAL A 123 -0.68 -21.89 9.87
CA VAL A 123 -0.27 -23.20 10.40
C VAL A 123 1.19 -23.58 10.04
N LYS A 124 1.85 -22.85 9.11
CA LYS A 124 3.14 -23.23 8.51
C LYS A 124 4.18 -22.09 8.45
N LEU A 125 4.48 -21.48 9.59
CA LEU A 125 5.47 -20.40 9.71
C LEU A 125 6.91 -20.82 9.33
N ASP A 126 7.21 -22.11 9.39
CA ASP A 126 8.49 -22.72 9.02
C ASP A 126 8.72 -22.79 7.50
N GLN A 127 7.68 -22.53 6.70
CA GLN A 127 7.74 -22.59 5.24
C GLN A 127 7.91 -21.22 4.57
N GLU A 128 7.75 -20.12 5.30
CA GLU A 128 7.84 -18.77 4.74
C GLU A 128 9.25 -18.48 4.22
N LYS A 129 9.34 -18.07 2.95
CA LYS A 129 10.60 -17.66 2.33
C LYS A 129 10.66 -16.17 2.05
N VAL A 130 9.49 -15.54 1.90
CA VAL A 130 9.36 -14.15 1.48
C VAL A 130 8.34 -13.46 2.38
N VAL A 131 8.77 -12.43 3.09
CA VAL A 131 7.94 -11.69 4.05
C VAL A 131 8.04 -10.20 3.73
N GLY A 132 6.92 -9.49 3.81
CA GLY A 132 6.87 -8.07 3.47
C GLY A 132 5.60 -7.42 3.97
N PHE A 133 5.43 -6.13 3.67
CA PHE A 133 4.28 -5.35 4.10
C PHE A 133 3.85 -4.35 3.03
N GLN A 134 2.59 -3.93 3.11
CA GLN A 134 2.05 -2.85 2.28
C GLN A 134 2.44 -1.50 2.88
N LEU A 135 2.85 -0.56 2.03
CA LEU A 135 3.20 0.79 2.45
C LEU A 135 2.65 1.81 1.46
N MET A 136 1.84 2.72 1.98
CA MET A 136 1.33 3.84 1.20
C MET A 136 2.36 4.98 1.11
N TYR A 137 2.30 5.79 0.06
CA TYR A 137 3.23 6.90 -0.14
C TYR A 137 3.22 7.91 1.02
N ASP A 138 2.05 8.24 1.56
CA ASP A 138 1.89 9.14 2.70
C ASP A 138 2.49 8.55 3.98
N GLN A 139 2.34 7.24 4.20
CA GLN A 139 2.99 6.54 5.30
C GLN A 139 4.52 6.59 5.15
N LEU A 140 5.04 6.36 3.94
CA LEU A 140 6.48 6.44 3.71
C LEU A 140 7.04 7.83 4.01
N ASP A 141 6.34 8.89 3.58
CA ASP A 141 6.75 10.27 3.82
C ASP A 141 6.65 10.66 5.32
N ASP A 142 5.75 10.02 6.09
CA ASP A 142 5.65 10.19 7.55
C ASP A 142 6.85 9.60 8.33
N TYR A 143 7.51 8.55 7.83
CA TYR A 143 8.59 7.84 8.53
C TYR A 143 9.93 7.86 7.78
N CYS A 144 10.73 8.91 7.99
CA CYS A 144 12.09 9.00 7.41
C CYS A 144 13.01 7.84 7.81
N SER A 145 12.94 7.37 9.05
CA SER A 145 13.75 6.22 9.51
C SER A 145 13.39 4.91 8.80
N LEU A 146 12.15 4.77 8.32
CA LEU A 146 11.74 3.62 7.52
C LEU A 146 12.39 3.67 6.12
N GLN A 147 12.51 4.86 5.53
CA GLN A 147 13.22 5.04 4.26
C GLN A 147 14.69 4.62 4.36
N ASP A 148 15.37 5.03 5.45
CA ASP A 148 16.76 4.63 5.72
C ASP A 148 16.86 3.08 5.82
N TRP A 149 15.96 2.44 6.57
CA TRP A 149 15.93 0.99 6.70
C TRP A 149 15.69 0.26 5.37
N ILE A 150 14.75 0.73 4.55
CA ILE A 150 14.46 0.14 3.22
C ILE A 150 15.72 0.15 2.34
N ALA A 151 16.44 1.27 2.33
CA ALA A 151 17.67 1.43 1.55
C ALA A 151 18.80 0.54 2.09
N ASP A 152 19.05 0.58 3.41
CA ASP A 152 20.12 -0.17 4.08
C ASP A 152 19.97 -1.69 3.89
N GLN A 153 18.74 -2.19 3.93
CA GLN A 153 18.43 -3.62 3.82
C GLN A 153 18.27 -4.12 2.37
N LYS A 154 18.36 -3.23 1.37
CA LYS A 154 18.13 -3.55 -0.05
C LYS A 154 16.86 -4.37 -0.28
N VAL A 155 15.78 -3.99 0.41
CA VAL A 155 14.46 -4.64 0.34
C VAL A 155 13.98 -4.69 -1.11
N LEU A 156 13.38 -5.81 -1.53
CA LEU A 156 12.73 -5.93 -2.84
C LEU A 156 11.49 -5.03 -2.90
N ILE A 157 11.40 -4.14 -3.87
CA ILE A 157 10.26 -3.21 -3.99
C ILE A 157 9.37 -3.66 -5.13
N ILE A 158 8.14 -4.06 -4.80
CA ILE A 158 7.04 -4.17 -5.76
C ILE A 158 6.27 -2.85 -5.70
N HIS A 159 6.34 -2.08 -6.77
CA HIS A 159 5.62 -0.82 -6.90
C HIS A 159 4.33 -1.04 -7.68
N LEU A 160 3.20 -1.01 -6.99
CA LEU A 160 1.88 -1.12 -7.60
C LEU A 160 1.34 0.26 -7.95
N ILE A 161 1.14 0.50 -9.23
CA ILE A 161 0.46 1.69 -9.73
C ILE A 161 -0.87 1.33 -10.38
N ARG A 162 -1.79 2.29 -10.39
CA ARG A 162 -2.99 2.25 -11.22
C ARG A 162 -2.84 3.37 -12.24
N GLN A 163 -2.79 3.00 -13.52
CA GLN A 163 -2.43 3.93 -14.59
C GLN A 163 -3.51 4.98 -14.80
N ASN A 164 -4.79 4.61 -14.69
CA ASN A 164 -5.88 5.55 -14.90
C ASN A 164 -6.08 6.48 -13.69
N ALA A 165 -5.42 7.64 -13.72
CA ALA A 165 -5.47 8.63 -12.64
C ALA A 165 -6.87 9.24 -12.46
N LEU A 166 -7.70 9.28 -13.51
CA LEU A 166 -9.08 9.74 -13.41
C LEU A 166 -9.94 8.76 -12.59
N LYS A 167 -9.84 7.46 -12.86
CA LYS A 167 -10.50 6.41 -12.06
C LYS A 167 -10.02 6.42 -10.62
N MET A 168 -8.75 6.73 -10.37
CA MET A 168 -8.23 6.92 -9.00
C MET A 168 -8.84 8.14 -8.31
N LEU A 169 -8.89 9.30 -8.99
CA LEU A 169 -9.47 10.53 -8.46
C LEU A 169 -10.93 10.32 -8.08
N LEU A 170 -11.73 9.73 -8.97
CA LEU A 170 -13.13 9.40 -8.68
C LEU A 170 -13.26 8.50 -7.47
N SER A 171 -12.44 7.46 -7.39
CA SER A 171 -12.47 6.53 -6.25
C SER A 171 -12.13 7.20 -4.92
N ARG A 172 -11.23 8.20 -4.92
CA ARG A 172 -10.92 9.02 -3.73
C ARG A 172 -12.09 9.92 -3.35
N LEU A 173 -12.66 10.64 -4.32
CA LEU A 173 -13.82 11.52 -4.09
C LEU A 173 -15.06 10.77 -3.61
N MET A 174 -15.30 9.54 -4.09
CA MET A 174 -16.39 8.70 -3.58
C MET A 174 -16.14 8.31 -2.12
N ALA A 175 -14.94 7.84 -1.79
CA ALA A 175 -14.61 7.44 -0.41
C ALA A 175 -14.73 8.61 0.58
N GLU A 176 -14.33 9.82 0.18
CA GLU A 176 -14.50 11.04 0.98
C GLU A 176 -15.97 11.37 1.23
N LYS A 177 -16.86 11.09 0.27
CA LYS A 177 -18.31 11.29 0.41
C LYS A 177 -18.99 10.18 1.22
N THR A 178 -18.52 8.93 1.12
CA THR A 178 -19.21 7.76 1.69
C THR A 178 -18.69 7.33 3.06
N GLY A 179 -17.56 7.84 3.54
CA GLY A 179 -17.07 7.60 4.91
C GLY A 179 -16.51 6.21 5.21
N ASP A 180 -16.86 5.16 4.44
CA ASP A 180 -16.43 3.77 4.69
C ASP A 180 -15.73 3.11 3.50
N PHE A 181 -14.65 2.39 3.82
CA PHE A 181 -13.76 1.77 2.83
C PHE A 181 -14.22 0.41 2.31
N GLN A 182 -15.25 -0.23 2.86
CA GLN A 182 -15.43 -1.70 2.69
C GLN A 182 -16.83 -2.22 2.40
N THR A 183 -17.84 -1.37 2.21
CA THR A 183 -19.20 -1.86 1.93
C THR A 183 -19.73 -1.36 0.59
N ILE A 184 -19.06 -1.72 -0.51
CA ILE A 184 -19.67 -1.74 -1.85
C ILE A 184 -20.22 -3.16 -2.11
N SER A 185 -20.90 -3.70 -1.12
CA SER A 185 -21.85 -4.79 -1.31
C SER A 185 -23.21 -4.28 -0.81
N ASN A 186 -24.06 -3.93 -1.76
CA ASN A 186 -25.52 -3.82 -1.63
C ASN A 186 -26.20 -2.53 -1.13
N LYS A 187 -25.58 -1.33 -1.06
CA LYS A 187 -26.38 -0.09 -0.85
C LYS A 187 -25.70 1.24 -1.24
N SER A 188 -25.59 1.50 -2.55
CA SER A 188 -26.10 2.73 -3.18
C SER A 188 -25.76 2.74 -4.67
N ALA A 189 -26.80 2.62 -5.48
CA ALA A 189 -26.75 2.93 -6.89
C ALA A 189 -26.55 4.46 -7.07
N HIS A 190 -25.67 4.83 -8.01
CA HIS A 190 -25.71 6.09 -8.77
C HIS A 190 -25.40 7.42 -8.06
N THR A 191 -24.42 7.49 -7.15
CA THR A 191 -23.90 8.82 -6.79
C THR A 191 -22.89 9.30 -7.84
N LYS A 192 -23.38 9.95 -8.89
CA LYS A 192 -22.53 10.64 -9.85
C LYS A 192 -21.72 11.74 -9.17
N ILE A 193 -20.47 11.91 -9.59
CA ILE A 193 -19.58 12.96 -9.11
C ILE A 193 -19.52 14.07 -10.14
N ILE A 194 -19.80 15.30 -9.71
CA ILE A 194 -19.47 16.50 -10.47
C ILE A 194 -18.00 16.83 -10.22
N LEU A 195 -17.20 16.91 -11.28
CA LEU A 195 -15.79 17.27 -11.21
C LEU A 195 -15.61 18.77 -11.50
N ASP A 196 -14.86 19.44 -10.63
CA ASP A 196 -14.48 20.84 -10.83
C ASP A 196 -13.41 20.94 -11.94
N GLN A 197 -13.79 21.57 -13.07
CA GLN A 197 -12.94 21.77 -14.24
C GLN A 197 -11.63 22.51 -13.91
N GLN A 198 -11.64 23.43 -12.94
CA GLN A 198 -10.46 24.21 -12.56
C GLN A 198 -9.47 23.38 -11.73
N ARG A 199 -9.95 22.34 -11.04
CA ARG A 199 -9.14 21.53 -10.12
C ARG A 199 -8.73 20.19 -10.72
N VAL A 200 -9.53 19.61 -11.62
CA VAL A 200 -9.32 18.25 -12.13
C VAL A 200 -7.93 18.07 -12.73
N LEU A 201 -7.47 18.98 -13.58
CA LEU A 201 -6.12 18.91 -14.19
C LEU A 201 -5.02 18.95 -13.12
N LYS A 202 -5.16 19.80 -12.10
CA LYS A 202 -4.21 19.89 -10.99
C LYS A 202 -4.18 18.61 -10.16
N GLN A 203 -5.34 18.00 -9.91
CA GLN A 203 -5.45 16.74 -9.17
C GLN A 203 -4.88 15.55 -9.96
N LEU A 204 -5.17 15.46 -11.26
CA LEU A 204 -4.58 14.45 -12.14
C LEU A 204 -3.06 14.59 -12.20
N ASN A 205 -2.56 15.81 -12.37
CA ASN A 205 -1.13 16.08 -12.36
C ASN A 205 -0.48 15.70 -11.02
N ALA A 206 -1.14 15.99 -9.90
CA ALA A 206 -0.64 15.59 -8.58
C ALA A 206 -0.52 14.07 -8.45
N ILE A 207 -1.51 13.31 -8.91
CA ILE A 207 -1.48 11.83 -8.90
C ILE A 207 -0.31 11.31 -9.74
N VAL A 208 -0.16 11.79 -10.97
CA VAL A 208 0.91 11.34 -11.87
C VAL A 208 2.29 11.75 -11.32
N SER A 209 2.45 13.00 -10.87
CA SER A 209 3.70 13.49 -10.31
C SER A 209 4.10 12.75 -9.03
N GLU A 210 3.13 12.32 -8.21
CA GLU A 210 3.38 11.53 -7.01
C GLU A 210 3.94 10.14 -7.36
N GLN A 211 3.38 9.48 -8.38
CA GLN A 211 3.89 8.22 -8.90
C GLN A 211 5.32 8.37 -9.44
N GLU A 212 5.59 9.42 -10.24
CA GLU A 212 6.92 9.70 -10.80
C GLU A 212 7.96 10.01 -9.72
N LYS A 213 7.58 10.76 -8.68
CA LYS A 213 8.42 10.99 -7.51
C LYS A 213 8.79 9.66 -6.84
N MET A 214 7.83 8.73 -6.74
CA MET A 214 8.05 7.46 -6.06
C MET A 214 8.95 6.50 -6.84
N ARG A 215 8.86 6.48 -8.19
CA ARG A 215 9.78 5.70 -9.05
C ARG A 215 11.25 5.99 -8.78
N LYS A 216 11.55 7.25 -8.44
CA LYS A 216 12.92 7.75 -8.23
C LYS A 216 13.36 7.65 -6.77
N ARG A 217 12.52 7.14 -5.87
CA ARG A 217 12.72 7.21 -4.42
C ARG A 217 13.82 6.26 -3.92
N PHE A 218 13.96 5.09 -4.54
CA PHE A 218 14.85 4.02 -4.09
C PHE A 218 15.71 3.46 -5.23
N PRO A 219 16.61 4.27 -5.83
CA PRO A 219 17.39 3.86 -7.01
C PRO A 219 18.36 2.70 -6.74
N GLY A 220 18.72 2.42 -5.49
CA GLY A 220 19.64 1.34 -5.11
C GLY A 220 18.96 0.01 -4.76
N ASN A 221 17.63 -0.04 -4.71
CA ASN A 221 16.87 -1.22 -4.34
C ASN A 221 16.45 -2.01 -5.60
N PRO A 222 16.38 -3.35 -5.54
CA PRO A 222 15.70 -4.13 -6.57
C PRO A 222 14.25 -3.67 -6.69
N TYR A 223 13.81 -3.38 -7.91
CA TYR A 223 12.56 -2.68 -8.16
C TYR A 223 11.77 -3.34 -9.28
N LEU A 224 10.51 -3.66 -9.01
CA LEU A 224 9.55 -4.16 -9.98
C LEU A 224 8.30 -3.29 -9.95
N GLU A 225 8.05 -2.57 -11.05
CA GLU A 225 6.75 -1.92 -11.22
C GLU A 225 5.73 -2.87 -11.87
N ILE A 226 4.55 -2.88 -11.29
CA ILE A 226 3.36 -3.55 -11.83
C ILE A 226 2.19 -2.56 -11.90
N THR A 227 1.32 -2.77 -12.89
CA THR A 227 0.10 -1.97 -13.00
C THR A 227 -1.10 -2.83 -12.68
N TYR A 228 -2.09 -2.24 -12.00
CA TYR A 228 -3.35 -2.88 -11.70
C TYR A 228 -3.99 -3.42 -12.99
N GLU A 229 -4.03 -2.59 -14.04
CA GLU A 229 -4.63 -2.90 -15.32
C GLU A 229 -3.95 -4.11 -16.00
N GLN A 230 -2.61 -4.10 -16.08
CA GLN A 230 -1.86 -5.17 -16.73
C GLN A 230 -1.96 -6.48 -15.95
N PHE A 231 -1.97 -6.41 -14.61
CA PHE A 231 -2.11 -7.58 -13.76
C PHE A 231 -3.40 -8.37 -14.03
N PHE A 232 -4.52 -7.68 -14.31
CA PHE A 232 -5.76 -8.37 -14.68
C PHE A 232 -5.85 -8.71 -16.17
N TYR A 233 -5.22 -7.92 -17.04
CA TYR A 233 -5.23 -8.18 -18.48
C TYR A 233 -4.41 -9.42 -18.85
N ASN A 234 -3.22 -9.58 -18.27
CA ASN A 234 -2.31 -10.70 -18.53
C ASN A 234 -1.84 -11.37 -17.24
N TYR A 235 -2.80 -11.82 -16.45
CA TYR A 235 -2.55 -12.41 -15.12
C TYR A 235 -1.48 -13.51 -15.09
N PRO A 236 -1.49 -14.54 -15.98
CA PRO A 236 -0.54 -15.63 -15.87
C PRO A 236 0.93 -15.17 -15.99
N GLU A 237 1.20 -14.22 -16.88
CA GLU A 237 2.56 -13.71 -17.08
C GLU A 237 2.97 -12.70 -16.00
N GLU A 238 2.06 -11.82 -15.58
CA GLU A 238 2.35 -10.90 -14.47
C GLU A 238 2.58 -11.64 -13.15
N ALA A 239 1.81 -12.70 -12.87
CA ALA A 239 2.00 -13.57 -11.71
C ALA A 239 3.39 -14.22 -11.71
N LYS A 240 3.79 -14.83 -12.85
CA LYS A 240 5.14 -15.41 -13.04
C LYS A 240 6.22 -14.38 -12.80
N ARG A 241 6.08 -13.19 -13.39
CA ARG A 241 7.06 -12.09 -13.30
C ARG A 241 7.24 -11.62 -11.85
N ILE A 242 6.15 -11.47 -11.10
CA ILE A 242 6.19 -11.08 -9.69
C ILE A 242 6.85 -12.16 -8.83
N PHE A 243 6.50 -13.44 -9.00
CA PHE A 243 7.11 -14.51 -8.21
C PHE A 243 8.57 -14.75 -8.54
N HIS A 244 8.95 -14.63 -9.82
CA HIS A 244 10.34 -14.66 -10.23
C HIS A 244 11.14 -13.52 -9.57
N PHE A 245 10.59 -12.31 -9.52
CA PHE A 245 11.21 -11.18 -8.82
C PHE A 245 11.37 -11.42 -7.31
N LEU A 246 10.41 -12.11 -6.69
CA LEU A 246 10.49 -12.57 -5.30
C LEU A 246 11.38 -13.82 -5.11
N ASN A 247 11.98 -14.32 -6.20
CA ASN A 247 12.83 -15.51 -6.26
C ASN A 247 12.12 -16.77 -5.71
N LEU A 248 10.93 -17.01 -6.27
CA LEU A 248 10.08 -18.18 -6.05
C LEU A 248 9.87 -18.89 -7.39
N GLU A 249 10.06 -20.22 -7.39
CA GLU A 249 9.97 -21.06 -8.60
C GLU A 249 8.54 -21.58 -8.87
N ASN A 250 7.66 -21.53 -7.87
CA ASN A 250 6.31 -22.08 -7.94
C ASN A 250 5.28 -20.94 -8.05
N ASN A 251 4.31 -21.07 -8.96
CA ASN A 251 3.24 -20.09 -9.18
C ASN A 251 1.87 -20.60 -8.74
N LYS A 252 1.79 -21.64 -7.90
CA LYS A 252 0.51 -22.09 -7.35
C LYS A 252 -0.05 -21.02 -6.42
N THR A 253 -0.96 -20.21 -6.96
CA THR A 253 -1.74 -19.20 -6.23
C THR A 253 -3.22 -19.47 -6.34
N GLY A 254 -3.95 -19.08 -5.29
CA GLY A 254 -5.40 -18.91 -5.37
C GLY A 254 -5.77 -17.56 -5.99
N PHE A 255 -7.00 -17.43 -6.45
CA PHE A 255 -7.60 -16.13 -6.76
C PHE A 255 -8.39 -15.65 -5.54
N PRO A 256 -8.13 -14.43 -5.03
CA PRO A 256 -8.99 -13.87 -3.99
C PRO A 256 -10.36 -13.52 -4.59
N ASP A 257 -11.44 -13.91 -3.92
CA ASP A 257 -12.83 -13.56 -4.28
C ASP A 257 -13.15 -12.13 -3.87
N LEU A 258 -12.54 -11.17 -4.56
CA LEU A 258 -12.77 -9.74 -4.34
C LEU A 258 -13.45 -9.14 -5.56
N LYS A 259 -14.60 -8.51 -5.33
CA LYS A 259 -15.26 -7.70 -6.35
C LYS A 259 -14.38 -6.49 -6.69
N LYS A 260 -14.26 -6.21 -8.00
CA LYS A 260 -13.60 -4.99 -8.48
C LYS A 260 -14.26 -3.78 -7.83
N ILE A 261 -13.42 -2.85 -7.37
CA ILE A 261 -13.87 -1.65 -6.64
C ILE A 261 -14.79 -0.76 -7.50
N ASN A 262 -14.52 -0.63 -8.80
CA ASN A 262 -15.38 0.10 -9.74
C ASN A 262 -15.51 -0.69 -11.05
N PRO A 263 -16.58 -1.47 -11.25
CA PRO A 263 -16.89 -2.09 -12.53
C PRO A 263 -17.58 -1.12 -13.52
N GLU A 264 -18.09 0.01 -13.04
CA GLU A 264 -18.89 0.98 -13.82
C GLU A 264 -18.05 1.83 -14.79
N SER A 265 -18.69 2.27 -15.88
CA SER A 265 -18.04 3.12 -16.87
C SER A 265 -17.83 4.55 -16.31
N LEU A 266 -16.86 5.29 -16.86
CA LEU A 266 -16.62 6.67 -16.44
C LEU A 266 -17.84 7.58 -16.65
N LYS A 267 -18.64 7.30 -17.68
CA LYS A 267 -19.89 8.03 -17.99
C LYS A 267 -20.96 7.82 -16.92
N ASP A 268 -20.95 6.66 -16.27
CA ASP A 268 -21.88 6.36 -15.19
C ASP A 268 -21.46 7.02 -13.87
N LEU A 269 -20.15 7.29 -13.71
CA LEU A 269 -19.56 7.84 -12.48
C LEU A 269 -19.43 9.38 -12.49
N ILE A 270 -19.30 10.02 -13.65
CA ILE A 270 -19.12 11.48 -13.77
C ILE A 270 -20.40 12.13 -14.27
N ASP A 271 -20.91 13.12 -13.54
CA ASP A 271 -22.12 13.83 -13.93
C ASP A 271 -21.89 14.76 -15.13
N ASN A 272 -20.85 15.58 -15.05
CA ASN A 272 -20.42 16.47 -16.12
C ASN A 272 -19.38 15.82 -17.06
N TYR A 273 -19.60 14.56 -17.45
CA TYR A 273 -18.62 13.78 -18.22
C TYR A 273 -18.19 14.48 -19.51
N GLU A 274 -19.12 15.00 -20.30
CA GLU A 274 -18.80 15.64 -21.59
C GLU A 274 -17.92 16.88 -21.43
N GLU A 275 -18.14 17.69 -20.40
CA GLU A 275 -17.30 18.84 -20.09
C GLU A 275 -15.87 18.40 -19.75
N ILE A 276 -15.73 17.35 -18.94
CA ILE A 276 -14.43 16.80 -18.55
C ILE A 276 -13.75 16.14 -19.75
N ALA A 277 -14.49 15.41 -20.57
CA ALA A 277 -13.95 14.77 -21.78
C ALA A 277 -13.37 15.82 -22.74
N ASN A 278 -14.11 16.93 -22.97
CA ASN A 278 -13.65 18.06 -23.76
C ASN A 278 -12.43 18.74 -23.15
N LEU A 279 -12.42 18.95 -21.83
CA LEU A 279 -11.29 19.55 -21.11
C LEU A 279 -10.02 18.69 -21.18
N LEU A 280 -10.16 17.37 -21.11
CA LEU A 280 -9.03 16.44 -21.17
C LEU A 280 -8.55 16.18 -22.60
N HIS A 281 -9.38 16.48 -23.61
CA HIS A 281 -8.99 16.37 -25.02
C HIS A 281 -7.76 17.23 -25.33
N GLY A 282 -6.81 16.67 -26.09
CA GLY A 282 -5.53 17.33 -26.39
C GLY A 282 -4.54 17.42 -25.22
N THR A 283 -4.88 16.93 -24.02
CA THR A 283 -3.97 16.84 -22.88
C THR A 283 -3.35 15.43 -22.77
N PRO A 284 -2.22 15.25 -22.04
CA PRO A 284 -1.67 13.92 -21.74
C PRO A 284 -2.63 13.00 -20.98
N TYR A 285 -3.71 13.55 -20.41
CA TYR A 285 -4.71 12.84 -19.62
C TYR A 285 -5.89 12.34 -20.46
N HIS A 286 -5.95 12.66 -21.75
CA HIS A 286 -7.01 12.18 -22.65
C HIS A 286 -7.18 10.66 -22.61
N LYS A 287 -6.07 9.93 -22.58
CA LYS A 287 -6.00 8.46 -22.45
C LYS A 287 -6.70 7.88 -21.22
N PHE A 288 -7.05 8.69 -20.22
CA PHE A 288 -7.76 8.24 -19.03
C PHE A 288 -9.27 8.19 -19.20
N LEU A 289 -9.80 8.67 -20.32
CA LEU A 289 -11.22 8.55 -20.68
C LEU A 289 -11.59 7.15 -21.19
N GLU A 290 -10.58 6.33 -21.50
CA GLU A 290 -10.71 4.93 -21.93
C GLU A 290 -10.83 3.93 -20.74
#